data_AF-A0A975W170-F1
#
_entry.id   AF-A0A975W170-F1
#
_cell.length_a   1.000
_cell.length_b   1.000
_cell.length_c   1.000
_cell.angle_alpha   90.00
_cell.angle_beta   90.00
_cell.angle_gamma   90.00
#
_symmetry.space_group_name_H-M   'P 1'
#
loop_
_entity.id
_entity.type
_entity.pdbx_description
1 polymer ?
#
loop_
_entity_poly.entity_id
_entity_poly.type
_entity_poly.pdbx_seq_one_letter_code
_entity_poly.pdbx_strand_id
1 'polypeptide(L)'
;MSLCYLKTGRVFSMANRKPRVGLVVTIMPPGYPPIVLLDVERTGDVALSLIALRFHRRATFDVVEASVKRSLDGLVDASGHWDHEVEQELSNVCVCERMPKMLTPRNEADAEGQTALWAMKLLLRLGLGVAPVASGAG
;
A
#
# COMPACT_ATOMS: atom_id res chain seq x y z
N MET A 1 -1.49 9.67 6.51
CA MET A 1 -0.66 9.45 5.30
C MET A 1 0.72 10.01 5.57
N SER A 2 1.78 9.33 5.13
CA SER A 2 3.16 9.80 5.30
C SER A 2 3.97 9.52 4.03
N LEU A 3 4.95 10.38 3.74
CA LEU A 3 5.97 10.14 2.72
C LEU A 3 7.28 9.75 3.42
N CYS A 4 7.97 8.76 2.88
CA CYS A 4 9.24 8.28 3.41
C CYS A 4 10.26 8.12 2.29
N TYR A 5 11.53 8.29 2.61
CA TYR A 5 12.60 7.92 1.70
C TYR A 5 12.87 6.42 1.84
N LEU A 6 13.06 5.75 0.71
CA LEU A 6 13.52 4.37 0.71
C LEU A 6 14.97 4.30 1.22
N LYS A 7 15.34 3.18 1.84
CA LYS A 7 16.75 2.97 2.24
C LYS A 7 17.68 3.06 1.04
N THR A 8 18.91 3.48 1.28
CA THR A 8 19.95 3.59 0.24
C THR A 8 20.64 2.25 -0.01
N GLY A 9 21.39 2.15 -1.11
CA GLY A 9 22.30 1.02 -1.37
C GLY A 9 22.00 0.20 -2.63
N ARG A 10 20.86 0.43 -3.29
CA ARG A 10 20.50 -0.20 -4.57
C ARG A 10 20.06 0.84 -5.58
N VAL A 11 20.26 0.58 -6.88
CA VAL A 11 19.87 1.52 -7.95
C VAL A 11 18.38 1.89 -7.86
N PHE A 12 17.54 0.93 -7.48
CA PHE A 12 16.11 1.13 -7.27
C PHE A 12 15.78 2.22 -6.26
N SER A 13 16.60 2.44 -5.23
CA SER A 13 16.35 3.47 -4.21
C SER A 13 16.51 4.89 -4.75
N MET A 14 16.84 5.06 -6.04
CA MET A 14 17.04 6.34 -6.69
C MET A 14 16.09 6.51 -7.87
N ALA A 15 15.60 7.73 -8.07
CA ALA A 15 14.84 8.17 -9.22
C ALA A 15 15.42 9.52 -9.68
N ASN A 16 15.87 9.62 -10.94
CA ASN A 16 16.46 10.85 -11.49
C ASN A 16 17.55 11.49 -10.58
N ARG A 17 18.47 10.67 -10.06
CA ARG A 17 19.55 11.08 -9.13
C ARG A 17 19.07 11.64 -7.78
N LYS A 18 17.81 11.42 -7.40
CA LYS A 18 17.27 11.74 -6.08
C LYS A 18 16.81 10.47 -5.36
N PRO A 19 16.77 10.45 -4.02
CA PRO A 19 16.17 9.35 -3.29
C PRO A 19 14.73 9.11 -3.73
N ARG A 20 14.40 7.85 -4.03
CA ARG A 20 13.03 7.43 -4.35
C ARG A 20 12.17 7.53 -3.10
N VAL A 21 10.94 7.99 -3.28
CA VAL A 21 9.97 8.22 -2.20
C VAL A 21 8.92 7.12 -2.21
N GLY A 22 8.57 6.63 -1.02
CA GLY A 22 7.41 5.77 -0.77
C GLY A 22 6.27 6.54 -0.10
N LEU A 23 5.04 6.24 -0.48
CA LEU A 23 3.82 6.69 0.17
C LEU A 23 3.29 5.57 1.08
N VAL A 24 3.04 5.92 2.34
CA VAL A 24 2.45 5.04 3.34
C VAL A 24 1.08 5.60 3.76
N VAL A 25 0.03 4.81 3.57
CA VAL A 25 -1.33 5.16 4.00
C VAL A 25 -1.88 4.11 4.95
N THR A 26 -1.97 4.45 6.23
CA THR A 26 -2.66 3.61 7.22
C THR A 26 -4.13 3.96 7.27
N ILE A 27 -4.97 2.95 7.04
CA ILE A 27 -6.43 3.00 7.16
C ILE A 27 -6.80 2.26 8.44
N MET A 28 -7.59 2.90 9.30
CA MET A 28 -8.03 2.38 10.60
C MET A 28 -9.55 2.24 10.60
N PRO A 29 -10.13 1.17 10.02
CA PRO A 29 -11.57 0.99 10.04
C PRO A 29 -12.05 0.71 11.48
N PRO A 30 -13.16 1.30 11.93
CA PRO A 30 -13.69 1.05 13.28
C PRO A 30 -13.98 -0.43 13.50
N GLY A 31 -13.44 -1.00 14.57
CA GLY A 31 -13.69 -2.41 14.92
C GLY A 31 -12.80 -3.43 14.19
N TYR A 32 -12.09 -3.04 13.12
CA TYR A 32 -11.25 -3.95 12.32
C TYR A 32 -9.76 -3.68 12.53
N PRO A 33 -8.89 -4.66 12.20
CA PRO A 33 -7.45 -4.45 12.09
C PRO A 33 -7.05 -3.34 11.10
N PRO A 34 -5.88 -2.72 11.27
CA PRO A 34 -5.37 -1.74 10.31
C PRO A 34 -5.12 -2.36 8.94
N ILE A 35 -5.27 -1.54 7.90
CA ILE A 35 -4.79 -1.83 6.55
C ILE A 35 -3.78 -0.75 6.17
N VAL A 36 -2.59 -1.13 5.73
CA VAL A 36 -1.58 -0.18 5.25
C VAL A 36 -1.38 -0.34 3.76
N LEU A 37 -1.54 0.75 3.00
CA LEU A 37 -1.18 0.81 1.60
C LEU A 37 0.24 1.35 1.46
N LEU A 38 1.04 0.68 0.64
CA LEU A 38 2.37 1.12 0.23
C LEU A 38 2.38 1.32 -1.28
N ASP A 39 2.74 2.53 -1.71
CA ASP A 39 3.07 2.85 -3.10
C ASP A 39 4.46 3.47 -3.14
N VAL A 40 5.11 3.38 -4.29
CA VAL A 40 6.42 3.99 -4.51
C VAL A 40 6.39 4.80 -5.79
N GLU A 41 7.15 5.89 -5.79
CA GLU A 41 7.42 6.67 -7.00
C GLU A 41 7.91 5.73 -8.12
N ARG A 42 7.42 5.91 -9.35
CA ARG A 42 7.53 4.93 -10.46
C ARG A 42 8.42 5.38 -11.62
N THR A 43 9.17 6.47 -11.48
CA THR A 43 10.08 6.95 -12.52
C THR A 43 11.09 5.85 -12.86
N GLY A 44 11.17 5.52 -14.15
CA GLY A 44 12.05 4.47 -14.66
C GLY A 44 11.57 3.04 -14.42
N ASP A 45 10.43 2.84 -13.73
CA ASP A 45 9.92 1.51 -13.41
C ASP A 45 8.37 1.48 -13.40
N VAL A 46 7.81 1.05 -14.53
CA VAL A 46 6.38 1.18 -14.84
C VAL A 46 5.53 0.05 -14.23
N ALA A 47 6.17 -1.01 -13.71
CA ALA A 47 5.49 -2.25 -13.33
C ALA A 47 5.20 -2.42 -11.82
N LEU A 48 5.57 -1.44 -10.98
CA LEU A 48 5.39 -1.53 -9.54
C LEU A 48 3.90 -1.52 -9.16
N SER A 49 3.42 -2.62 -8.58
CA SER A 49 2.08 -2.69 -8.02
C SER A 49 2.03 -2.01 -6.66
N LEU A 50 0.92 -1.33 -6.37
CA LEU A 50 0.53 -1.01 -4.99
C LEU A 50 0.48 -2.32 -4.17
N ILE A 51 0.87 -2.28 -2.90
CA ILE A 51 0.67 -3.43 -1.99
C ILE A 51 -0.12 -2.97 -0.76
N ALA A 52 -1.02 -3.83 -0.29
CA ALA A 52 -1.75 -3.65 0.96
C ALA A 52 -1.28 -4.66 2.00
N LEU A 53 -0.88 -4.18 3.17
CA LEU A 53 -0.63 -4.98 4.36
C LEU A 53 -1.91 -5.02 5.18
N ARG A 54 -2.60 -6.16 5.18
CA ARG A 54 -3.84 -6.39 5.94
C ARG A 54 -3.51 -7.11 7.24
N PHE A 55 -3.50 -6.39 8.35
CA PHE A 55 -3.15 -6.99 9.63
C PHE A 55 -4.23 -7.98 10.08
N HIS A 56 -3.83 -9.09 10.66
CA HIS A 56 -4.79 -10.11 11.15
C HIS A 56 -5.53 -9.65 12.41
N ARG A 57 -4.90 -8.76 13.19
CA ARG A 57 -5.37 -8.28 14.48
C ARG A 57 -5.06 -6.80 14.63
N ARG A 58 -5.66 -6.14 15.62
CA ARG A 58 -5.24 -4.80 16.01
C ARG A 58 -3.74 -4.84 16.35
N ALA A 59 -2.99 -3.95 15.71
CA ALA A 59 -1.55 -3.84 15.88
C ALA A 59 -1.21 -2.49 16.51
N THR A 60 -0.16 -2.46 17.32
CA THR A 60 0.42 -1.21 17.82
C THR A 60 1.11 -0.48 16.68
N PHE A 61 1.38 0.82 16.88
CA PHE A 61 2.13 1.61 15.91
C PHE A 61 3.48 0.95 15.57
N ASP A 62 4.23 0.50 16.57
CA ASP A 62 5.55 -0.12 16.38
C ASP A 62 5.50 -1.38 15.50
N VAL A 63 4.47 -2.22 15.66
CA VAL A 63 4.28 -3.42 14.82
C VAL A 63 3.95 -3.03 13.39
N VAL A 64 3.11 -2.01 13.21
CA VAL A 64 2.78 -1.47 11.90
C VAL A 64 4.01 -0.88 11.22
N GLU A 65 4.74 -0.02 11.93
CA GLU A 65 5.95 0.63 11.43
C GLU A 65 7.04 -0.37 11.08
N ALA A 66 7.29 -1.37 11.93
CA ALA A 66 8.26 -2.43 11.65
C ALA A 66 7.88 -3.25 10.40
N SER A 67 6.60 -3.56 10.23
CA SER A 67 6.11 -4.31 9.05
C SER A 67 6.27 -3.49 7.76
N VAL A 68 5.94 -2.19 7.82
CA VAL A 68 6.14 -1.24 6.71
C VAL A 68 7.62 -1.14 6.35
N LYS A 69 8.48 -0.91 7.35
CA LYS A 69 9.93 -0.81 7.15
C LYS A 69 10.48 -2.07 6.51
N ARG A 70 10.12 -3.26 7.03
CA ARG A 70 10.58 -4.54 6.49
C ARG A 70 10.16 -4.73 5.04
N SER A 71 8.92 -4.35 4.70
CA SER A 71 8.38 -4.44 3.34
C SER A 71 9.10 -3.52 2.35
N LEU A 72 9.32 -2.26 2.74
CA LEU A 72 10.05 -1.29 1.91
C LEU A 72 11.54 -1.64 1.78
N ASP A 73 12.15 -2.17 2.83
CA ASP A 73 13.54 -2.63 2.79
C ASP A 73 13.70 -3.82 1.84
N GLY A 74 12.79 -4.79 1.91
CA GLY A 74 12.74 -5.93 0.99
C GLY A 74 12.55 -5.49 -0.45
N LEU A 75 11.66 -4.53 -0.70
CA LEU A 75 11.46 -3.95 -2.04
C LEU A 75 12.77 -3.38 -2.61
N VAL A 76 13.55 -2.67 -1.79
CA VAL A 76 14.83 -2.12 -2.22
C VAL A 76 15.85 -3.24 -2.46
N ASP A 77 15.95 -4.22 -1.56
CA ASP A 77 16.90 -5.33 -1.68
C ASP A 77 16.63 -6.18 -2.93
N ALA A 78 15.36 -6.43 -3.22
CA ALA A 78 14.89 -7.13 -4.42
C ALA A 78 14.81 -6.21 -5.66
N SER A 79 15.44 -5.04 -5.63
CA SER A 79 15.60 -4.13 -6.77
C SER A 79 14.28 -3.75 -7.45
N GLY A 80 13.25 -3.45 -6.65
CA GLY A 80 11.93 -3.05 -7.13
C GLY A 80 10.91 -4.18 -7.21
N HIS A 81 11.22 -5.36 -6.73
CA HIS A 81 10.24 -6.45 -6.62
C HIS A 81 9.75 -6.57 -5.19
N TRP A 82 8.44 -6.75 -5.00
CA TRP A 82 7.92 -7.15 -3.69
C TRP A 82 8.50 -8.52 -3.34
N ASP A 83 9.26 -8.57 -2.25
CA ASP A 83 10.05 -9.71 -1.84
C ASP A 83 9.18 -10.80 -1.19
N HIS A 84 9.21 -12.00 -1.76
CA HIS A 84 8.42 -13.12 -1.27
C HIS A 84 8.89 -13.63 0.09
N GLU A 85 10.19 -13.56 0.39
CA GLU A 85 10.71 -13.97 1.70
C GLU A 85 10.17 -13.05 2.79
N VAL A 86 10.13 -11.74 2.51
CA VAL A 86 9.51 -10.75 3.40
C VAL A 86 8.02 -11.00 3.58
N GLU A 87 7.28 -11.33 2.52
CA GLU A 87 5.87 -11.69 2.61
C GLU A 87 5.64 -12.92 3.51
N GLN A 88 6.50 -13.94 3.40
CA GLN A 88 6.45 -15.12 4.26
C GLN A 88 6.77 -14.79 5.72
N GLU A 89 7.79 -13.99 5.99
CA GLU A 89 8.14 -13.53 7.34
C GLU A 89 6.98 -12.79 8.00
N LEU A 90 6.30 -11.92 7.25
CA LEU A 90 5.19 -11.12 7.74
C LEU A 90 3.86 -11.88 7.82
N SER A 91 3.77 -13.11 7.29
CA SER A 91 2.52 -13.86 7.16
C SER A 91 1.76 -14.09 8.47
N ASN A 92 2.48 -14.16 9.60
CA ASN A 92 1.88 -14.28 10.94
C ASN A 92 1.30 -12.96 11.47
N VAL A 93 1.69 -11.82 10.90
CA VAL A 93 1.31 -10.47 11.33
C VAL A 93 0.25 -9.89 10.40
N CYS A 94 0.45 -10.01 9.09
CA CYS A 94 -0.44 -9.47 8.07
C CYS A 94 -0.43 -10.31 6.79
N VAL A 95 -1.46 -10.12 5.97
CA VAL A 95 -1.49 -10.58 4.58
C VAL A 95 -0.94 -9.46 3.70
N CYS A 96 0.03 -9.79 2.86
CA CYS A 96 0.54 -8.91 1.82
C CYS A 96 -0.25 -9.11 0.52
N GLU A 97 -1.13 -8.17 0.17
CA GLU A 97 -1.96 -8.23 -1.03
C GLU A 97 -1.44 -7.28 -2.10
N ARG A 98 -0.92 -7.83 -3.21
CA ARG A 98 -0.50 -7.03 -4.37
C ARG A 98 -1.70 -6.58 -5.19
N MET A 99 -1.69 -5.31 -5.58
CA MET A 99 -2.79 -4.64 -6.27
C MET A 99 -2.31 -4.08 -7.62
N PRO A 100 -2.08 -4.95 -8.62
CA PRO A 100 -1.59 -4.53 -9.92
C PRO A 100 -2.63 -3.64 -10.62
N LYS A 101 -2.14 -2.60 -11.33
CA LYS A 101 -2.99 -1.73 -12.18
C LYS A 101 -4.13 -1.01 -11.45
N MET A 102 -4.09 -0.90 -10.12
CA MET A 102 -5.09 -0.13 -9.36
C MET A 102 -4.99 1.37 -9.63
N LEU A 103 -3.77 1.87 -9.80
CA LEU A 103 -3.45 3.27 -10.01
C LEU A 103 -2.60 3.37 -11.28
N THR A 104 -3.23 3.31 -12.45
CA THR A 104 -2.52 3.51 -13.73
C THR A 104 -2.29 5.01 -13.95
N PRO A 105 -1.07 5.48 -14.25
CA PRO A 105 -0.83 6.89 -14.54
C PRO A 105 -1.59 7.37 -15.77
N ARG A 106 -2.11 8.59 -15.62
CA ARG A 106 -2.94 9.39 -16.52
C ARG A 106 -2.27 9.67 -17.86
N ASN A 107 -2.86 9.20 -18.95
CA ASN A 107 -2.95 10.04 -20.14
C ASN A 107 -4.25 10.84 -19.98
N GLU A 108 -4.09 12.16 -19.94
CA GLU A 108 -5.14 13.18 -19.84
C GLU A 108 -5.64 13.50 -18.42
N ALA A 109 -5.65 14.79 -18.16
CA ALA A 109 -6.12 15.42 -16.94
C ALA A 109 -7.56 14.99 -16.64
N ASP A 110 -7.82 14.67 -15.37
CA ASP A 110 -9.11 14.81 -14.68
C ASP A 110 -10.34 14.85 -15.60
N ALA A 111 -10.76 13.69 -16.12
CA ALA A 111 -12.18 13.54 -16.43
C ALA A 111 -12.91 13.48 -15.08
N GLU A 112 -13.76 14.49 -14.85
CA GLU A 112 -14.58 14.66 -13.66
C GLU A 112 -15.16 13.30 -13.19
N GLY A 113 -14.82 12.86 -11.98
CA GLY A 113 -15.29 11.59 -11.42
C GLY A 113 -14.36 10.37 -11.50
N GLN A 114 -13.26 10.39 -12.27
CA GLN A 114 -12.33 9.24 -12.32
C GLN A 114 -11.66 8.95 -10.96
N THR A 115 -11.29 9.99 -10.22
CA THR A 115 -10.71 9.85 -8.88
C THR A 115 -11.69 9.18 -7.92
N ALA A 116 -12.98 9.53 -7.98
CA ALA A 116 -14.02 8.90 -7.18
C ALA A 116 -14.22 7.43 -7.56
N LEU A 117 -14.17 7.10 -8.86
CA LEU A 117 -14.23 5.72 -9.34
C LEU A 117 -13.03 4.89 -8.84
N TRP A 118 -11.81 5.43 -8.85
CA TRP A 118 -10.64 4.75 -8.31
C TRP A 118 -10.72 4.57 -6.80
N ALA A 119 -11.16 5.60 -6.07
CA ALA A 119 -11.40 5.50 -4.63
C ALA A 119 -12.44 4.42 -4.33
N MET A 120 -13.54 4.34 -5.09
CA MET A 120 -14.55 3.30 -4.92
C MET A 120 -14.03 1.90 -5.25
N LYS A 121 -13.27 1.74 -6.34
CA LYS A 121 -12.59 0.47 -6.66
C LYS A 121 -11.64 0.06 -5.55
N LEU A 122 -10.88 1.00 -4.99
CA LEU A 122 -9.98 0.76 -3.88
C LEU A 122 -10.75 0.34 -2.62
N LEU A 123 -11.82 1.02 -2.27
CA LEU A 123 -12.68 0.64 -1.13
C LEU A 123 -13.23 -0.79 -1.29
N LEU A 124 -13.77 -1.13 -2.46
CA LEU A 124 -14.26 -2.47 -2.74
C LEU A 124 -13.14 -3.52 -2.64
N ARG A 125 -11.97 -3.23 -3.21
CA ARG A 125 -10.81 -4.13 -3.13
C ARG A 125 -10.32 -4.33 -1.70
N LEU A 126 -10.37 -3.28 -0.89
CA LEU A 126 -10.03 -3.34 0.53
C LEU A 126 -11.15 -3.96 1.39
N GLY A 127 -12.28 -4.34 0.81
CA GLY A 127 -13.42 -4.87 1.56
C GLY A 127 -14.02 -3.85 2.53
N LEU A 128 -13.87 -2.55 2.22
CA LEU A 128 -14.39 -1.43 2.99
C LEU A 128 -15.71 -0.88 2.42
N GLY A 129 -16.19 -1.46 1.31
CA GLY A 129 -17.46 -1.11 0.69
C GLY A 129 -18.65 -1.75 1.41
N VAL A 130 -19.46 -0.90 2.05
CA VAL A 130 -20.77 -1.16 2.68
C VAL A 130 -20.74 -1.92 4.01
N ALA A 131 -20.81 -1.15 5.10
CA ALA A 131 -21.40 -1.63 6.35
C ALA A 131 -22.87 -2.01 6.07
N PRO A 132 -23.42 -3.11 6.61
CA PRO A 132 -24.86 -3.31 6.58
C PRO A 132 -25.48 -2.07 7.22
N VAL A 133 -26.34 -1.39 6.46
CA VAL A 133 -27.29 -0.45 7.05
C VAL A 133 -28.01 -1.28 8.09
N ALA A 134 -27.79 -1.00 9.38
CA ALA A 134 -28.61 -1.54 10.42
C ALA A 134 -30.03 -1.10 10.07
N SER A 135 -30.83 -2.00 9.51
CA SER A 135 -32.27 -1.87 9.51
C SER A 135 -32.67 -1.87 10.98
N GLY A 136 -32.72 -0.66 11.55
CA GLY A 136 -33.46 -0.40 12.78
C GLY A 136 -34.92 -0.65 12.48
N ALA A 137 -35.32 -1.92 12.57
CA ALA A 137 -36.68 -2.32 12.83
C ALA A 137 -36.80 -2.51 14.35
N GLY A 138 -37.76 -1.81 14.96
CA GLY A 138 -38.11 -1.92 16.38
C GLY A 138 -38.28 -0.58 17.04
#